data_AF-A0AAD8RQ16-F1
#
_entry.id   AF-A0AAD8RQ16-F1
#
_cell.length_a   1.000
_cell.length_b   1.000
_cell.length_c   1.000
_cell.angle_alpha   90.00
_cell.angle_beta   90.00
_cell.angle_gamma   90.00
#
_symmetry.space_group_name_H-M   'P 1'
#
loop_
_entity.id
_entity.type
_entity.pdbx_description
1 polymer ?
#
loop_
_entity_poly.entity_id
_entity_poly.type
_entity_poly.pdbx_seq_one_letter_code
_entity_poly.pdbx_strand_id
1 'polypeptide(L)'
;MPSTTLDLTTSKSVADKAATLAKPSAETQEPIASSSAAPMVLGEGYDLSSLLTFDPEFIEPAASKASEESGPSATHGQLQHLKALLSSSIETLVEDAEEIKSILEDIQPHLPVTLQAALDAKTDTSVSTAELEILRKELEDLEERVRVTKQLIQDKEALIARSHEEAEGLKAELKTDLAEIRALNKQLVTGQDEDDEAEIAEVDRVRATALRALEAFLQ
;
A
#
# COMPACT_ATOMS: atom_id res chain seq x y z
N MET A 1 5.52 34.22 34.90
CA MET A 1 4.07 34.40 34.65
C MET A 1 3.91 34.95 33.24
N PRO A 2 3.49 34.11 32.29
CA PRO A 2 2.10 34.20 31.86
C PRO A 2 1.35 32.86 31.94
N SER A 3 0.04 33.00 32.14
CA SER A 3 -0.93 31.96 32.41
C SER A 3 -1.33 31.17 31.17
N THR A 4 -1.49 29.87 31.38
CA THR A 4 -2.04 28.87 30.46
C THR A 4 -3.55 28.83 30.63
N THR A 5 -4.31 28.84 29.53
CA THR A 5 -5.73 28.50 29.51
C THR A 5 -5.90 27.24 28.67
N LEU A 6 -6.15 26.12 29.34
CA LEU A 6 -6.61 24.86 28.76
C LEU A 6 -8.13 24.87 28.79
N ASP A 7 -8.78 24.53 27.68
CA ASP A 7 -10.21 24.28 27.65
C ASP A 7 -10.49 22.81 27.29
N LEU A 8 -11.31 22.21 28.14
CA LEU A 8 -11.65 20.79 28.24
C LEU A 8 -13.07 20.62 27.70
N THR A 9 -13.30 19.80 26.68
CA THR A 9 -14.66 19.28 26.43
C THR A 9 -14.68 17.79 26.04
N THR A 10 -15.11 17.00 27.03
CA THR A 10 -16.25 16.06 26.96
C THR A 10 -16.17 14.85 26.04
N SER A 11 -15.83 13.72 26.68
CA SER A 11 -16.10 12.35 26.26
C SER A 11 -17.61 12.05 26.14
N LYS A 12 -18.01 11.28 25.11
CA LYS A 12 -19.35 10.67 25.02
C LYS A 12 -19.23 9.16 24.85
N SER A 13 -19.88 8.45 25.76
CA SER A 13 -19.98 7.00 25.85
C SER A 13 -20.87 6.40 24.75
N VAL A 14 -20.59 5.16 24.32
CA VAL A 14 -21.64 4.15 24.06
C VAL A 14 -21.04 2.77 24.35
N ALA A 15 -21.58 2.10 25.37
CA ALA A 15 -21.48 0.67 25.60
C ALA A 15 -22.79 -0.01 25.18
N ASP A 16 -22.71 -1.33 24.97
CA ASP A 16 -23.76 -2.33 24.75
C ASP A 16 -24.43 -2.45 23.37
N LYS A 17 -24.08 -3.54 22.67
CA LYS A 17 -25.03 -4.66 22.50
C LYS A 17 -24.32 -5.98 22.16
N ALA A 18 -24.70 -7.01 22.90
CA ALA A 18 -24.15 -8.35 22.92
C ALA A 18 -24.41 -9.20 21.66
N ALA A 19 -23.54 -10.19 21.51
CA ALA A 19 -23.54 -11.29 20.56
C ALA A 19 -24.79 -12.18 20.63
N THR A 20 -25.18 -12.80 19.51
CA THR A 20 -25.72 -14.18 19.52
C THR A 20 -25.31 -14.91 18.24
N LEU A 21 -24.83 -16.12 18.49
CA LEU A 21 -24.19 -17.12 17.64
C LEU A 21 -25.24 -17.92 16.83
N ALA A 22 -25.05 -18.11 15.52
CA ALA A 22 -25.65 -19.25 14.78
C ALA A 22 -24.96 -19.50 13.42
N LYS A 23 -24.31 -20.66 13.31
CA LYS A 23 -23.96 -21.42 12.08
C LYS A 23 -24.04 -22.91 12.48
N PRO A 24 -24.14 -23.94 11.59
CA PRO A 24 -23.87 -23.92 10.13
C PRO A 24 -24.75 -24.82 9.21
N SER A 25 -24.41 -24.76 7.91
CA SER A 25 -24.50 -25.80 6.84
C SER A 25 -25.81 -26.14 6.12
N ALA A 26 -25.81 -25.84 4.80
CA ALA A 26 -26.14 -26.71 3.64
C ALA A 26 -26.08 -25.81 2.38
N GLU A 27 -25.04 -25.85 1.55
CA GLU A 27 -24.90 -26.72 0.37
C GLU A 27 -26.04 -26.54 -0.66
N THR A 28 -25.82 -25.72 -1.71
CA THR A 28 -26.28 -25.98 -3.08
C THR A 28 -25.42 -25.16 -4.06
N GLN A 29 -24.81 -25.86 -5.02
CA GLN A 29 -24.02 -25.35 -6.13
C GLN A 29 -24.89 -24.82 -7.29
N GLU A 30 -24.40 -23.73 -7.89
CA GLU A 30 -24.46 -23.32 -9.32
C GLU A 30 -25.81 -22.96 -9.99
N PRO A 31 -25.83 -22.18 -11.10
CA PRO A 31 -24.70 -21.71 -11.92
C PRO A 31 -24.60 -20.19 -12.14
N ILE A 32 -23.39 -19.81 -12.55
CA ILE A 32 -23.04 -18.53 -13.18
C ILE A 32 -23.97 -18.20 -14.35
N ALA A 33 -24.52 -16.99 -14.34
CA ALA A 33 -25.26 -16.44 -15.46
C ALA A 33 -24.30 -16.27 -16.65
N SER A 34 -24.55 -17.08 -17.68
CA SER A 34 -23.93 -16.99 -19.00
C SER A 34 -24.35 -15.67 -19.64
N SER A 35 -23.39 -14.74 -19.81
CA SER A 35 -23.62 -13.52 -20.59
C SER A 35 -23.67 -13.89 -22.07
N SER A 36 -24.85 -13.64 -22.63
CA SER A 36 -25.28 -13.95 -23.98
C SER A 36 -24.31 -13.44 -25.04
N ALA A 37 -23.81 -14.36 -25.88
CA ALA A 37 -23.26 -14.06 -27.18
C ALA A 37 -24.38 -13.46 -28.06
N ALA A 38 -24.19 -12.24 -28.55
CA ALA A 38 -24.96 -11.73 -29.67
C ALA A 38 -24.41 -12.37 -30.96
N PRO A 39 -25.25 -12.88 -31.88
CA PRO A 39 -24.77 -13.33 -33.18
C PRO A 39 -24.41 -12.09 -34.00
N MET A 40 -23.13 -11.91 -34.32
CA MET A 40 -22.76 -11.02 -35.40
C MET A 40 -23.31 -11.63 -36.69
N VAL A 41 -24.35 -11.00 -37.21
CA VAL A 41 -24.86 -11.21 -38.56
C VAL A 41 -23.75 -10.84 -39.53
N LEU A 42 -23.04 -11.85 -40.03
CA LEU A 42 -22.22 -11.76 -41.23
C LEU A 42 -23.19 -11.71 -42.43
N GLY A 43 -23.54 -10.48 -42.80
CA GLY A 43 -24.16 -10.20 -44.08
C GLY A 43 -23.16 -10.38 -45.21
N GLU A 44 -23.70 -10.79 -46.36
CA GLU A 44 -23.08 -10.90 -47.68
C GLU A 44 -22.17 -12.12 -47.89
N GLY A 45 -22.80 -13.17 -48.44
CA GLY A 45 -22.14 -14.30 -49.05
C GLY A 45 -21.30 -13.85 -50.25
N TYR A 46 -19.99 -13.85 -50.06
CA TYR A 46 -19.04 -13.88 -51.16
C TYR A 46 -19.02 -15.29 -51.73
N ASP A 47 -19.56 -15.43 -52.94
CA ASP A 47 -19.52 -16.67 -53.70
C ASP A 47 -18.07 -16.98 -54.10
N LEU A 48 -17.42 -17.86 -53.34
CA LEU A 48 -16.04 -18.31 -53.59
C LEU A 48 -15.94 -19.26 -54.81
N SER A 49 -17.05 -19.50 -55.52
CA SER A 49 -17.08 -20.35 -56.71
C SER A 49 -16.24 -19.79 -57.87
N SER A 50 -15.88 -18.50 -57.86
CA SER A 50 -14.96 -17.90 -58.84
C SER A 50 -13.46 -18.07 -58.51
N LEU A 51 -13.12 -18.41 -57.26
CA LEU A 51 -11.74 -18.61 -56.80
C LEU A 51 -11.16 -19.99 -57.16
N LEU A 52 -12.01 -20.92 -57.60
CA LEU A 52 -11.63 -22.27 -58.03
C LEU A 52 -11.65 -22.45 -59.55
N THR A 53 -12.02 -21.42 -60.32
CA THR A 53 -11.92 -21.44 -61.79
C THR A 53 -10.49 -21.08 -62.18
N PHE A 54 -9.56 -22.00 -61.98
CA PHE A 54 -8.22 -21.90 -62.54
C PHE A 54 -8.35 -22.12 -64.05
N ASP A 55 -8.20 -21.05 -64.85
CA ASP A 55 -8.11 -21.12 -66.31
C ASP A 55 -6.63 -21.20 -66.71
N PRO A 56 -6.11 -22.39 -67.06
CA PRO A 56 -4.70 -22.58 -67.38
C PRO A 56 -4.31 -21.98 -68.74
N GLU A 57 -5.25 -21.53 -69.57
CA GLU A 57 -4.94 -20.88 -70.86
C GLU A 57 -4.51 -19.41 -70.69
N PHE A 58 -4.64 -18.83 -69.50
CA PHE A 58 -4.19 -17.45 -69.20
C PHE A 58 -2.69 -17.31 -68.89
N ILE A 59 -1.92 -18.41 -68.92
CA ILE A 59 -0.46 -18.40 -68.76
C ILE A 59 0.19 -18.53 -70.14
N GLU A 60 -0.07 -17.57 -71.02
CA GLU A 60 0.75 -17.39 -72.21
C GLU A 60 2.03 -16.63 -71.81
N PRO A 61 3.24 -17.20 -71.99
CA PRO A 61 4.47 -16.52 -71.62
C PRO A 61 4.73 -15.42 -72.65
N ALA A 62 4.36 -14.19 -72.33
CA ALA A 62 4.74 -13.01 -73.08
C ALA A 62 6.27 -12.86 -73.04
N ALA A 63 6.94 -13.43 -74.04
CA ALA A 63 8.32 -13.14 -74.33
C ALA A 63 8.42 -11.68 -74.79
N SER A 64 8.89 -10.78 -73.93
CA SER A 64 9.64 -9.60 -74.37
C SER A 64 10.31 -8.81 -73.24
N LYS A 65 11.64 -8.77 -73.38
CA LYS A 65 12.57 -7.66 -73.18
C LYS A 65 12.90 -7.24 -71.75
N ALA A 66 14.09 -7.69 -71.37
CA ALA A 66 15.01 -7.04 -70.44
C ALA A 66 14.97 -5.52 -70.62
N SER A 67 14.42 -4.85 -69.61
CA SER A 67 14.66 -3.46 -69.31
C SER A 67 15.54 -3.42 -68.07
N GLU A 68 16.45 -2.47 -68.07
CA GLU A 68 17.70 -2.47 -67.34
C GLU A 68 17.56 -2.51 -65.83
N GLU A 69 18.55 -3.19 -65.28
CA GLU A 69 18.75 -3.69 -63.94
C GLU A 69 19.16 -2.54 -63.00
N SER A 70 18.29 -2.18 -62.05
CA SER A 70 18.71 -1.56 -60.80
C SER A 70 19.01 -2.69 -59.83
N GLY A 71 20.26 -2.79 -59.39
CA GLY A 71 20.90 -4.03 -58.93
C GLY A 71 20.23 -4.79 -57.76
N PRO A 72 20.00 -6.11 -57.89
CA PRO A 72 19.53 -6.98 -56.81
C PRO A 72 20.65 -7.49 -55.86
N SER A 73 21.89 -7.00 -55.99
CA SER A 73 23.06 -7.57 -55.29
C SER A 73 23.26 -7.07 -53.85
N ALA A 74 22.83 -5.85 -53.49
CA ALA A 74 23.15 -5.25 -52.19
C ALA A 74 22.28 -5.81 -51.05
N THR A 75 20.97 -5.93 -51.28
CA THR A 75 20.00 -6.47 -50.32
C THR A 75 20.28 -7.93 -49.99
N HIS A 76 20.78 -8.71 -50.96
CA HIS A 76 21.15 -10.10 -50.76
C HIS A 76 22.33 -10.25 -49.79
N GLY A 77 23.35 -9.40 -49.89
CA GLY A 77 24.48 -9.39 -48.95
C GLY A 77 24.04 -9.03 -47.53
N GLN A 78 23.17 -8.01 -47.40
CA GLN A 78 22.58 -7.61 -46.12
C GLN A 78 21.72 -8.72 -45.48
N LEU A 79 20.90 -9.43 -46.25
CA LEU A 79 20.12 -10.58 -45.76
C LEU A 79 21.00 -11.76 -45.32
N GLN A 80 22.11 -12.04 -46.02
CA GLN A 80 23.06 -13.06 -45.60
C GLN A 80 23.77 -12.65 -44.30
N HIS A 81 24.14 -11.38 -44.18
CA HIS A 81 24.76 -10.83 -42.98
C HIS A 81 23.81 -10.87 -41.78
N LEU A 82 22.56 -10.42 -41.96
CA LEU A 82 21.50 -10.53 -40.95
C LEU A 82 21.28 -11.99 -40.53
N LYS A 83 21.26 -12.92 -41.49
CA LYS A 83 21.12 -14.35 -41.20
C LYS A 83 22.28 -14.86 -40.32
N ALA A 84 23.51 -14.44 -40.58
CA ALA A 84 24.66 -14.84 -39.77
C ALA A 84 24.54 -14.31 -38.33
N LEU A 85 24.14 -13.05 -38.16
CA LEU A 85 23.90 -12.43 -36.86
C LEU A 85 22.76 -13.12 -36.08
N LEU A 86 21.63 -13.39 -36.74
CA LEU A 86 20.48 -14.09 -36.15
C LEU A 86 20.74 -15.58 -35.85
N SER A 87 21.74 -16.17 -36.49
CA SER A 87 22.16 -17.56 -36.23
C SER A 87 23.19 -17.66 -35.10
N SER A 88 23.63 -16.53 -34.54
CA SER A 88 24.58 -16.47 -33.44
C SER A 88 23.91 -16.75 -32.09
N SER A 89 24.69 -16.69 -31.00
CA SER A 89 24.18 -16.89 -29.64
C SER A 89 23.32 -15.71 -29.16
N ILE A 90 22.48 -15.93 -28.14
CA ILE A 90 21.64 -14.85 -27.58
C ILE A 90 22.48 -13.70 -27.02
N GLU A 91 23.65 -14.01 -26.44
CA GLU A 91 24.53 -13.01 -25.82
C GLU A 91 25.15 -12.08 -26.88
N THR A 92 25.63 -12.66 -28.00
CA THR A 92 26.13 -11.91 -29.16
C THR A 92 25.01 -11.13 -29.88
N LEU A 93 23.79 -11.69 -29.93
CA LEU A 93 22.61 -11.01 -30.47
C LEU A 93 22.23 -9.73 -29.71
N VAL A 94 22.47 -9.68 -28.41
CA VAL A 94 22.21 -8.49 -27.58
C VAL A 94 23.28 -7.41 -27.82
N GLU A 95 24.54 -7.79 -28.00
CA GLU A 95 25.62 -6.85 -28.34
C GLU A 95 25.46 -6.29 -29.76
N ASP A 96 25.10 -7.13 -30.72
CA ASP A 96 24.97 -6.75 -32.14
C ASP A 96 23.58 -6.16 -32.47
N ALA A 97 22.75 -5.87 -31.47
CA ALA A 97 21.36 -5.46 -31.65
C ALA A 97 21.20 -4.19 -32.51
N GLU A 98 22.12 -3.22 -32.37
CA GLU A 98 22.10 -1.99 -33.16
C GLU A 98 22.51 -2.23 -34.63
N GLU A 99 23.43 -3.16 -34.88
CA GLU A 99 23.82 -3.55 -36.25
C GLU A 99 22.68 -4.31 -36.93
N ILE A 100 22.05 -5.25 -36.22
CA ILE A 100 20.87 -5.98 -36.68
C ILE A 100 19.74 -5.01 -37.04
N LYS A 101 19.50 -4.00 -36.20
CA LYS A 101 18.50 -2.95 -36.43
C LYS A 101 18.80 -2.13 -37.68
N SER A 102 20.05 -1.68 -37.85
CA SER A 102 20.47 -0.91 -39.03
C SER A 102 20.26 -1.70 -40.33
N ILE A 103 20.61 -2.98 -40.35
CA ILE A 103 20.43 -3.84 -41.53
C ILE A 103 18.95 -4.03 -41.84
N LEU A 104 18.11 -4.18 -40.81
CA LEU A 104 16.66 -4.31 -40.94
C LEU A 104 16.01 -3.04 -41.53
N GLU A 105 16.41 -1.85 -41.07
CA GLU A 105 15.94 -0.56 -41.61
C GLU A 105 16.34 -0.41 -43.09
N ASP A 106 17.55 -0.82 -43.48
CA ASP A 106 18.03 -0.74 -44.85
C ASP A 106 17.27 -1.68 -45.82
N ILE A 107 16.94 -2.90 -45.39
CA ILE A 107 16.24 -3.88 -46.24
C ILE A 107 14.72 -3.71 -46.21
N GLN A 108 14.16 -3.05 -45.19
CA GLN A 108 12.73 -2.84 -45.00
C GLN A 108 11.98 -2.35 -46.26
N PRO A 109 12.41 -1.28 -46.97
CA PRO A 109 11.68 -0.77 -48.13
C PRO A 109 11.62 -1.74 -49.31
N HIS A 110 12.46 -2.78 -49.31
CA HIS A 110 12.56 -3.79 -50.37
C HIS A 110 11.80 -5.08 -50.06
N LEU A 111 11.25 -5.22 -48.84
CA LEU A 111 10.43 -6.36 -48.46
C LEU A 111 9.00 -6.24 -49.01
N PRO A 112 8.29 -7.36 -49.23
CA PRO A 112 6.85 -7.31 -49.53
C PRO A 112 6.07 -6.63 -48.41
N VAL A 113 5.02 -5.88 -48.78
CA VAL A 113 4.20 -5.05 -47.88
C VAL A 113 3.69 -5.79 -46.64
N THR A 114 3.40 -7.09 -46.77
CA THR A 114 2.97 -7.94 -45.65
C THR A 114 4.05 -8.14 -44.59
N LEU A 115 5.33 -8.23 -44.98
CA LEU A 115 6.45 -8.34 -44.05
C LEU A 115 6.83 -6.99 -43.44
N GLN A 116 6.70 -5.90 -44.21
CA GLN A 116 6.89 -4.54 -43.68
C GLN A 116 5.90 -4.26 -42.54
N ALA A 117 4.60 -4.49 -42.77
CA ALA A 117 3.58 -4.29 -41.74
C ALA A 117 3.78 -5.17 -40.50
N ALA A 118 4.27 -6.40 -40.68
CA ALA A 118 4.59 -7.30 -39.56
C ALA A 118 5.83 -6.86 -38.77
N LEU A 119 6.82 -6.23 -39.42
CA LEU A 119 7.98 -5.64 -38.77
C LEU A 119 7.58 -4.36 -38.02
N ASP A 120 6.83 -3.46 -38.66
CA ASP A 120 6.35 -2.22 -38.05
C ASP A 120 5.48 -2.48 -36.82
N ALA A 121 4.57 -3.46 -36.88
CA ALA A 121 3.76 -3.86 -35.73
C ALA A 121 4.58 -4.50 -34.59
N LYS A 122 5.76 -5.07 -34.88
CA LYS A 122 6.67 -5.65 -33.88
C LYS A 122 7.64 -4.63 -33.29
N THR A 123 8.00 -3.60 -34.04
CA THR A 123 8.82 -2.48 -33.56
C THR A 123 7.97 -1.41 -32.87
N ASP A 124 6.65 -1.40 -33.09
CA ASP A 124 5.71 -0.59 -32.33
C ASP A 124 5.59 -1.13 -30.89
N THR A 125 6.54 -0.74 -30.05
CA THR A 125 6.50 -0.98 -28.61
C THR A 125 5.79 0.15 -27.86
N SER A 126 5.12 1.09 -28.55
CA SER A 126 4.57 2.31 -27.94
C SER A 126 3.60 2.00 -26.79
N VAL A 127 2.74 1.00 -26.96
CA VAL A 127 1.80 0.53 -25.95
C VAL A 127 2.53 0.01 -24.71
N SER A 128 3.49 -0.90 -24.90
CA SER A 128 4.28 -1.46 -23.79
C SER A 128 5.12 -0.40 -23.09
N THR A 129 5.67 0.58 -23.82
CA THR A 129 6.41 1.71 -23.23
C THR A 129 5.48 2.58 -22.38
N ALA A 130 4.27 2.89 -22.87
CA ALA A 130 3.29 3.68 -22.12
C ALA A 130 2.82 2.96 -20.84
N GLU A 131 2.54 1.65 -20.92
CA GLU A 131 2.22 0.83 -19.75
C GLU A 131 3.35 0.83 -18.72
N LEU A 132 4.60 0.75 -19.20
CA LEU A 132 5.78 0.76 -18.34
C LEU A 132 5.97 2.10 -17.63
N GLU A 133 5.71 3.23 -18.30
CA GLU A 133 5.73 4.55 -17.67
C GLU A 133 4.67 4.71 -16.58
N ILE A 134 3.45 4.18 -16.83
CA ILE A 134 2.38 4.17 -15.83
C ILE A 134 2.83 3.37 -14.59
N LEU A 135 3.36 2.17 -14.78
CA LEU A 135 3.84 1.33 -13.67
C LEU A 135 5.00 1.97 -12.90
N ARG A 136 5.92 2.66 -13.58
CA ARG A 136 7.00 3.40 -12.91
C ARG A 136 6.45 4.51 -12.02
N LYS A 137 5.43 5.24 -12.48
CA LYS A 137 4.79 6.29 -11.69
C LYS A 137 4.04 5.71 -10.49
N GLU A 138 3.31 4.62 -10.68
CA GLU A 138 2.61 3.94 -9.58
C GLU A 138 3.61 3.43 -8.52
N LEU A 139 4.77 2.93 -8.95
CA LEU A 139 5.84 2.51 -8.05
C LEU A 139 6.37 3.70 -7.22
N GLU A 140 6.65 4.83 -7.85
CA GLU A 140 7.09 6.05 -7.15
C GLU A 140 6.06 6.52 -6.12
N ASP A 141 4.78 6.59 -6.50
CA ASP A 141 3.70 6.96 -5.58
C ASP A 141 3.57 5.95 -4.41
N LEU A 142 3.75 4.66 -4.68
CA LEU A 142 3.71 3.61 -3.66
C LEU A 142 4.90 3.72 -2.69
N GLU A 143 6.09 4.00 -3.19
CA GLU A 143 7.29 4.21 -2.38
C GLU A 143 7.13 5.41 -1.43
N GLU A 144 6.57 6.52 -1.93
CA GLU A 144 6.27 7.69 -1.10
C GLU A 144 5.24 7.37 -0.01
N ARG A 145 4.15 6.64 -0.37
CA ARG A 145 3.17 6.18 0.63
C ARG A 145 3.78 5.27 1.68
N VAL A 146 4.69 4.37 1.29
CA VAL A 146 5.42 3.51 2.23
C VAL A 146 6.28 4.36 3.17
N ARG A 147 6.98 5.38 2.66
CA ARG A 147 7.78 6.30 3.47
C ARG A 147 6.93 7.04 4.49
N VAL A 148 5.81 7.65 4.06
CA VAL A 148 4.88 8.36 4.94
C VAL A 148 4.30 7.43 6.01
N THR A 149 3.89 6.21 5.62
CA THR A 149 3.29 5.26 6.56
C THR A 149 4.31 4.77 7.59
N LYS A 150 5.56 4.55 7.20
CA LYS A 150 6.65 4.21 8.13
C LYS A 150 6.87 5.30 9.17
N GLN A 151 6.87 6.57 8.76
CA GLN A 151 6.99 7.69 9.69
C GLN A 151 5.82 7.72 10.68
N LEU A 152 4.58 7.56 10.18
CA LEU A 152 3.40 7.54 11.03
C LEU A 152 3.43 6.40 12.05
N ILE A 153 3.95 5.22 11.68
CA ILE A 153 4.14 4.10 12.59
C ILE A 153 5.11 4.49 13.70
N GLN A 154 6.28 5.04 13.37
CA GLN A 154 7.28 5.48 14.33
C GLN A 154 6.74 6.55 15.29
N ASP A 155 6.00 7.53 14.78
CA ASP A 155 5.40 8.58 15.60
C ASP A 155 4.36 8.00 16.59
N LYS A 156 3.57 7.01 16.14
CA LYS A 156 2.62 6.31 17.00
C LYS A 156 3.30 5.44 18.05
N GLU A 157 4.37 4.74 17.71
CA GLU A 157 5.18 3.97 18.66
C GLU A 157 5.74 4.89 19.76
N ALA A 158 6.28 6.06 19.39
CA ALA A 158 6.76 7.05 20.34
C ALA A 158 5.64 7.61 21.23
N LEU A 159 4.44 7.82 20.69
CA LEU A 159 3.27 8.25 21.46
C LEU A 159 2.83 7.18 22.46
N ILE A 160 2.79 5.92 22.06
CA ILE A 160 2.44 4.79 22.93
C ILE A 160 3.48 4.67 24.07
N ALA A 161 4.77 4.78 23.75
CA ALA A 161 5.83 4.73 24.75
C ALA A 161 5.68 5.83 25.82
N ARG A 162 5.45 7.08 25.40
CA ARG A 162 5.21 8.21 26.32
C ARG A 162 3.95 8.00 27.17
N SER A 163 2.85 7.58 26.55
CA SER A 163 1.59 7.33 27.26
C SER A 163 1.73 6.21 28.29
N HIS A 164 2.50 5.15 27.97
CA HIS A 164 2.77 4.07 28.92
C HIS A 164 3.60 4.55 30.12
N GLU A 165 4.64 5.35 29.88
CA GLU A 165 5.46 5.95 30.95
C GLU A 165 4.62 6.84 31.87
N GLU A 166 3.78 7.71 31.30
CA GLU A 166 2.86 8.56 32.06
C GLU A 166 1.88 7.75 32.90
N ALA A 167 1.30 6.68 32.33
CA ALA A 167 0.37 5.82 33.04
C ALA A 167 1.02 5.11 34.24
N GLU A 168 2.25 4.61 34.10
CA GLU A 168 2.98 4.03 35.23
C GLU A 168 3.39 5.07 36.27
N GLY A 169 3.71 6.30 35.85
CA GLY A 169 3.92 7.44 36.75
C GLY A 169 2.70 7.74 37.62
N LEU A 170 1.54 7.94 36.99
CA LEU A 170 0.27 8.20 37.69
C LEU A 170 -0.14 7.05 38.62
N LYS A 171 0.13 5.81 38.23
CA LYS A 171 -0.12 4.63 39.07
C LYS A 171 0.78 4.60 40.30
N ALA A 172 2.04 5.00 40.18
CA ALA A 172 2.96 5.10 41.30
C ALA A 172 2.54 6.22 42.27
N GLU A 173 2.12 7.36 41.74
CA GLU A 173 1.54 8.48 42.50
C GLU A 173 0.29 8.03 43.27
N LEU A 174 -0.70 7.46 42.58
CA LEU A 174 -1.93 6.95 43.21
C LEU A 174 -1.65 5.92 44.30
N LYS A 175 -0.65 5.05 44.11
CA LYS A 175 -0.25 4.06 45.13
C LYS A 175 0.32 4.73 46.37
N THR A 176 1.05 5.83 46.19
CA THR A 176 1.61 6.64 47.28
C THR A 176 0.49 7.35 48.03
N ASP A 177 -0.39 8.04 47.32
CA ASP A 177 -1.54 8.73 47.90
C ASP A 177 -2.46 7.78 48.67
N LEU A 178 -2.70 6.58 48.13
CA LEU A 178 -3.50 5.55 48.80
C LEU A 178 -2.84 5.06 50.10
N ALA A 179 -1.50 4.98 50.13
CA ALA A 179 -0.77 4.61 51.34
C ALA A 179 -0.85 5.73 52.39
N GLU A 180 -0.72 6.98 51.97
CA GLU A 180 -0.88 8.17 52.83
C GLU A 180 -2.29 8.24 53.42
N ILE A 181 -3.33 8.13 52.60
CA ILE A 181 -4.73 8.11 53.06
C ILE A 181 -4.97 7.00 54.08
N ARG A 182 -4.38 5.80 53.87
CA ARG A 182 -4.49 4.71 54.85
C ARG A 182 -3.78 5.01 56.16
N ALA A 183 -2.62 5.67 56.11
CA ALA A 183 -1.89 6.08 57.30
C ALA A 183 -2.69 7.12 58.10
N LEU A 184 -3.21 8.16 57.43
CA LEU A 184 -4.06 9.18 58.02
C LEU A 184 -5.35 8.59 58.61
N ASN A 185 -6.00 7.69 57.88
CA ASN A 185 -7.20 7.01 58.38
C ASN A 185 -6.90 6.21 59.66
N LYS A 186 -5.76 5.50 59.69
CA LYS A 186 -5.33 4.78 60.89
C LYS A 186 -5.13 5.74 62.07
N GLN A 187 -4.41 6.86 61.87
CA GLN A 187 -4.20 7.87 62.92
C GLN A 187 -5.54 8.35 63.48
N LEU A 188 -6.47 8.75 62.60
CA LEU A 188 -7.81 9.21 62.98
C LEU A 188 -8.59 8.16 63.78
N VAL A 189 -8.61 6.90 63.32
CA VAL A 189 -9.33 5.82 64.02
C VAL A 189 -8.72 5.52 65.39
N THR A 190 -7.40 5.61 65.52
CA THR A 190 -6.70 5.37 66.78
C THR A 190 -6.65 6.59 67.70
N GLY A 191 -7.02 7.79 67.22
CA GLY A 191 -6.86 9.05 67.95
C GLY A 191 -5.40 9.37 68.27
N GLN A 192 -4.45 8.90 67.44
CA GLN A 192 -3.01 9.15 67.64
C GLN A 192 -2.59 10.48 67.02
N ASP A 193 -3.25 11.57 67.45
CA ASP A 193 -2.80 12.92 67.13
C ASP A 193 -2.02 13.46 68.34
N GLU A 194 -0.71 13.62 68.16
CA GLU A 194 0.18 14.10 69.23
C GLU A 194 -0.16 15.53 69.65
N ASP A 195 -0.71 16.33 68.74
CA ASP A 195 -1.14 17.70 69.02
C ASP A 195 -2.39 17.69 69.92
N ASP A 196 -3.37 16.82 69.63
CA ASP A 196 -4.57 16.64 70.45
C ASP A 196 -4.21 16.14 71.87
N GLU A 197 -3.28 15.18 71.97
CA GLU A 197 -2.83 14.65 73.27
C GLU A 197 -2.14 15.75 74.10
N ALA A 198 -1.33 16.60 73.47
CA ALA A 198 -0.70 17.72 74.14
C ALA A 198 -1.70 18.78 74.62
N GLU A 199 -2.75 19.07 73.83
CA GLU A 199 -3.81 19.99 74.21
C GLU A 199 -4.62 19.45 75.41
N ILE A 200 -5.00 18.17 75.37
CA ILE A 200 -5.71 17.51 76.49
C ILE A 200 -4.87 17.56 77.76
N ALA A 201 -3.56 17.28 77.68
CA ALA A 201 -2.65 17.32 78.82
C ALA A 201 -2.55 18.72 79.43
N GLU A 202 -2.52 19.79 78.62
CA GLU A 202 -2.49 21.16 79.14
C GLU A 202 -3.81 21.55 79.80
N VAL A 203 -4.96 21.17 79.20
CA VAL A 203 -6.28 21.38 79.82
C VAL A 203 -6.36 20.67 81.17
N ASP A 204 -5.86 19.44 81.26
CA ASP A 204 -5.78 18.68 82.51
C ASP A 204 -4.90 19.38 83.54
N ARG A 205 -3.77 19.95 83.12
CA ARG A 205 -2.88 20.74 83.98
C ARG A 205 -3.55 22.00 84.52
N VAL A 206 -4.28 22.73 83.67
CA VAL A 206 -5.06 23.92 84.05
C VAL A 206 -6.17 23.53 85.04
N ARG A 207 -6.93 22.47 84.76
CA ARG A 207 -7.98 21.96 85.66
C ARG A 207 -7.40 21.61 87.04
N ALA A 208 -6.30 20.85 87.08
CA ALA A 208 -5.64 20.47 88.32
C ALA A 208 -5.16 21.69 89.12
N THR A 209 -4.67 22.71 88.43
CA THR A 209 -4.24 23.97 89.06
C THR A 209 -5.41 24.74 89.66
N ALA A 210 -6.53 24.85 88.93
CA ALA A 210 -7.74 25.53 89.40
C ALA A 210 -8.36 24.83 90.62
N LEU A 211 -8.42 23.48 90.61
CA LEU A 211 -8.91 22.70 91.75
C LEU A 211 -8.07 22.94 93.00
N ARG A 212 -6.74 22.92 92.88
CA ARG A 212 -5.84 23.20 94.01
C ARG A 212 -6.03 24.61 94.58
N ALA A 213 -6.28 25.60 93.72
CA ALA A 213 -6.57 26.96 94.15
C ALA A 213 -7.91 27.07 94.90
N LEU A 214 -8.95 26.35 94.44
CA LEU A 214 -10.24 26.29 95.13
C LEU A 214 -10.15 25.58 96.48
N GLU A 215 -9.42 24.46 96.56
CA GLU A 215 -9.16 23.76 97.83
C GLU A 215 -8.44 24.66 98.84
N ALA A 216 -7.44 25.41 98.39
CA ALA A 216 -6.73 26.38 99.23
C ALA A 216 -7.63 27.53 99.70
N PHE A 217 -8.65 27.90 98.94
CA PHE A 217 -9.61 28.94 99.34
C PHE A 217 -10.64 28.45 100.38
N LEU A 218 -10.93 27.15 100.41
CA LEU A 218 -11.92 26.56 101.32
C LEU A 218 -11.35 26.11 102.68
N GLN A 219 -10.03 26.19 102.86
CA GLN A 219 -9.32 25.92 104.12
C GLN A 219 -9.13 27.19 104.95
#